data_AF-A0A932EK34-F1
#
_entry.id   AF-A0A932EK34-F1
#
_cell.length_a   1.000
_cell.length_b   1.000
_cell.length_c   1.000
_cell.angle_alpha   90.00
_cell.angle_beta   90.00
_cell.angle_gamma   90.00
#
_symmetry.space_group_name_H-M   'P 1'
#
loop_
_entity.id
_entity.type
_entity.pdbx_description
1 polymer ?
#
loop_
_entity_poly.entity_id
_entity_poly.type
_entity_poly.pdbx_seq_one_letter_code
_entity_poly.pdbx_strand_id
1 'polypeptide(L)'
;HQHFPFYEVFETNETDLLIVAGTGPLPRPDWSVVGGAALESDLCRVVPLTPETLEATRLTHRAALAPLLDGWEQPNSDFYPVLDLGAERARYAGQQARGFGELVTRFDPTAPFFGRRREPASDATVPIYGARRVTALALGAAVRGVPVREHLDSTARPPALDAVLFRHRAWERMLASDVSPGSWPVWLANFRAIERERNGGTAGFGDVGFYQSVQRYVQRHAAPAAVRDVVAFYQGLDAWDFAGAAAAAERLAPEVARGGGWIDPDELTEGAVVAKLRTGDPAGAKRLHALLAPRRRAAGELPGRLVDAFLAGVANGHER
;
A
#
# COMPACT_ATOMS: atom_id res chain seq x y z
N HIS A 1 11.12 18.78 -8.63
CA HIS A 1 10.37 18.40 -9.86
C HIS A 1 10.44 19.47 -10.96
N GLN A 2 10.76 20.73 -10.65
CA GLN A 2 10.89 21.82 -11.63
C GLN A 2 12.16 21.71 -12.50
N HIS A 3 13.32 21.41 -11.91
CA HIS A 3 14.58 21.22 -12.66
C HIS A 3 14.70 19.83 -13.28
N PHE A 4 14.20 18.81 -12.59
CA PHE A 4 14.15 17.43 -13.07
C PHE A 4 12.68 16.99 -13.19
N PRO A 5 12.08 17.15 -14.38
CA PRO A 5 10.70 16.76 -14.63
C PRO A 5 10.52 15.25 -14.81
N PHE A 6 11.58 14.46 -14.69
CA PHE A 6 11.48 13.01 -14.69
C PHE A 6 12.19 12.48 -13.44
N TYR A 7 11.45 11.81 -12.57
CA TYR A 7 12.02 11.18 -11.39
C TYR A 7 11.22 9.96 -10.95
N GLU A 8 11.96 9.00 -10.39
CA GLU A 8 11.47 7.80 -9.73
C GLU A 8 12.04 7.74 -8.31
N VAL A 9 11.24 7.24 -7.38
CA VAL A 9 11.61 7.11 -5.96
C VAL A 9 11.63 5.63 -5.61
N PHE A 10 12.70 5.20 -4.95
CA PHE A 10 12.91 3.84 -4.51
C PHE A 10 13.11 3.81 -2.99
N GLU A 11 12.53 2.83 -2.32
CA GLU A 11 12.76 2.51 -0.91
C GLU A 11 13.97 1.58 -0.82
N THR A 12 15.07 2.07 -0.25
CA THR A 12 16.32 1.29 -0.15
C THR A 12 16.43 0.54 1.18
N ASN A 13 15.75 1.02 2.22
CA ASN A 13 15.56 0.36 3.52
C ASN A 13 14.39 1.06 4.27
N GLU A 14 14.29 0.88 5.59
CA GLU A 14 13.19 1.43 6.39
C GLU A 14 13.23 2.96 6.60
N THR A 15 14.38 3.60 6.37
CA THR A 15 14.65 5.03 6.63
C THR A 15 15.07 5.83 5.41
N ASP A 16 15.61 5.17 4.39
CA ASP A 16 16.27 5.81 3.25
C ASP A 16 15.48 5.61 1.96
N LEU A 17 15.44 6.70 1.18
CA LEU A 17 14.87 6.73 -0.15
C LEU A 17 15.96 7.13 -1.16
N LEU A 18 16.00 6.43 -2.29
CA LEU A 18 16.78 6.82 -3.46
C LEU A 18 15.87 7.53 -4.46
N ILE A 19 16.27 8.72 -4.89
CA ILE A 19 15.58 9.46 -5.96
C ILE A 19 16.50 9.46 -7.19
N VAL A 20 16.04 8.84 -8.27
CA VAL A 20 16.71 8.94 -9.57
C VAL A 20 15.97 9.98 -10.38
N ALA A 21 16.68 11.01 -10.87
CA ALA A 21 16.07 12.16 -11.53
C ALA A 21 16.86 12.58 -12.79
N GLY A 22 16.15 13.09 -13.79
CA GLY A 22 16.73 13.50 -15.07
C GLY A 22 15.93 14.61 -15.76
N THR A 23 16.56 15.24 -16.75
CA THR A 23 15.95 16.28 -17.61
C THR A 23 15.14 15.70 -18.76
N GLY A 24 15.40 14.44 -19.13
CA GLY A 24 14.61 13.66 -20.09
C GLY A 24 13.97 12.42 -19.46
N PRO A 25 13.07 11.72 -20.18
CA PRO A 25 12.45 10.49 -19.71
C PRO A 25 13.49 9.49 -19.20
N LEU A 26 13.27 8.96 -18.01
CA LEU A 26 14.15 7.94 -17.44
C LEU A 26 13.92 6.61 -18.17
N PRO A 27 14.99 5.90 -18.57
CA PRO A 27 14.84 4.54 -19.08
C PRO A 27 14.24 3.65 -17.99
N ARG A 28 13.52 2.61 -18.40
CA ARG A 28 13.13 1.57 -17.45
C ARG A 28 14.40 0.95 -16.86
N PRO A 29 14.48 0.76 -15.53
CA PRO A 29 15.63 0.08 -14.94
C PRO A 29 15.83 -1.30 -15.56
N ASP A 30 17.06 -1.61 -15.93
CA ASP A 30 17.44 -2.95 -16.35
C ASP A 30 17.89 -3.75 -15.12
N TRP A 31 16.96 -4.52 -14.57
CA TRP A 31 17.25 -5.38 -13.43
C TRP A 31 17.98 -6.67 -13.81
N SER A 32 18.24 -6.95 -15.09
CA SER A 32 19.04 -8.12 -15.45
C SER A 32 20.49 -8.02 -14.94
N VAL A 33 20.94 -6.81 -14.59
CA VAL A 33 22.26 -6.54 -14.00
C VAL A 33 22.55 -7.40 -12.76
N VAL A 34 21.53 -7.79 -11.99
CA VAL A 34 21.76 -8.63 -10.80
C VAL A 34 22.08 -10.09 -11.11
N GLY A 35 21.82 -10.55 -12.33
CA GLY A 35 22.22 -11.88 -12.81
C GLY A 35 23.59 -11.89 -13.50
N GLY A 36 24.36 -10.81 -13.42
CA GLY A 36 25.71 -10.74 -13.99
C GLY A 36 26.70 -11.55 -13.15
N ALA A 37 27.48 -12.43 -13.80
CA ALA A 37 28.41 -13.34 -13.12
C ALA A 37 29.41 -12.65 -12.16
N ALA A 38 29.86 -11.43 -12.49
CA ALA A 38 30.74 -10.66 -11.61
C ALA A 38 30.03 -10.24 -10.32
N LEU A 39 28.79 -9.73 -10.43
CA LEU A 39 28.01 -9.34 -9.28
C LEU A 39 27.58 -10.55 -8.44
N GLU A 40 27.19 -11.66 -9.08
CA GLU A 40 26.89 -12.91 -8.38
C GLU A 40 28.10 -13.43 -7.58
N SER A 41 29.31 -13.32 -8.15
CA SER A 41 30.55 -13.67 -7.46
C SER A 41 30.78 -12.77 -6.23
N ASP A 42 30.62 -11.46 -6.38
CA ASP A 42 30.79 -10.50 -5.29
C ASP A 42 29.74 -10.67 -4.19
N LEU A 43 28.53 -11.07 -4.56
CA LEU A 43 27.38 -11.25 -3.68
C LEU A 43 27.15 -12.71 -3.25
N CYS A 44 28.08 -13.63 -3.49
CA CYS A 44 27.90 -15.07 -3.26
C CYS A 44 27.60 -15.47 -1.80
N ARG A 45 27.80 -14.55 -0.84
CA ARG A 45 27.57 -14.76 0.59
C ARG A 45 26.35 -14.00 1.14
N VAL A 46 25.66 -13.23 0.32
CA VAL A 46 24.44 -12.53 0.72
C VAL A 46 23.22 -13.19 0.09
N VAL A 47 22.05 -12.88 0.63
CA VAL A 47 20.77 -13.31 0.02
C VAL A 47 20.70 -12.73 -1.40
N PRO A 48 20.48 -13.56 -2.44
CA PRO A 48 20.47 -13.10 -3.82
C PRO A 48 19.45 -11.99 -4.05
N LEU A 49 19.91 -10.88 -4.65
CA LEU A 49 19.03 -9.87 -5.20
C LEU A 49 18.40 -10.41 -6.47
N THR A 50 17.08 -10.32 -6.58
CA THR A 50 16.35 -10.71 -7.79
C THR A 50 15.82 -9.46 -8.50
N PRO A 51 15.55 -9.54 -9.82
CA PRO A 51 14.85 -8.48 -10.53
C PRO A 51 13.52 -8.09 -9.87
N GLU A 52 12.80 -9.07 -9.35
CA GLU A 52 11.55 -8.87 -8.63
C GLU A 52 11.74 -8.07 -7.33
N THR A 53 12.79 -8.37 -6.57
CA THR A 53 13.15 -7.63 -5.35
C THR A 53 13.50 -6.18 -5.66
N LEU A 54 14.38 -5.94 -6.64
CA LEU A 54 14.73 -4.56 -7.02
C LEU A 54 13.51 -3.80 -7.52
N GLU A 55 12.64 -4.44 -8.29
CA GLU A 55 11.39 -3.83 -8.71
C GLU A 55 10.47 -3.53 -7.52
N ALA A 56 10.53 -4.30 -6.43
CA ALA A 56 9.72 -4.04 -5.21
C ALA A 56 10.13 -2.73 -4.51
N THR A 57 11.41 -2.34 -4.62
CA THR A 57 11.90 -1.09 -4.03
C THR A 57 11.25 0.14 -4.68
N ARG A 58 10.78 0.05 -5.93
CA ARG A 58 10.25 1.19 -6.65
C ARG A 58 8.94 1.69 -6.05
N LEU A 59 9.00 2.77 -5.30
CA LEU A 59 7.92 3.28 -4.47
C LEU A 59 6.90 4.08 -5.28
N THR A 60 7.35 5.14 -5.94
CA THR A 60 6.50 6.11 -6.62
C THR A 60 7.29 6.88 -7.69
N HIS A 61 6.63 7.79 -8.41
CA HIS A 61 7.26 8.61 -9.43
C HIS A 61 6.56 9.95 -9.60
N ARG A 62 7.05 10.76 -10.53
CA ARG A 62 6.50 12.10 -10.81
C ARG A 62 4.99 12.16 -10.89
N ALA A 63 4.33 11.26 -11.61
CA ALA A 63 2.90 11.43 -11.86
C ALA A 63 2.09 11.33 -10.56
N ALA A 64 2.57 10.69 -9.50
CA ALA A 64 1.85 10.73 -8.23
C ALA A 64 2.27 11.87 -7.33
N LEU A 65 3.57 12.17 -7.28
CA LEU A 65 4.07 13.18 -6.37
C LEU A 65 3.88 14.61 -6.90
N ALA A 66 3.90 14.82 -8.22
CA ALA A 66 3.80 16.17 -8.79
C ALA A 66 2.57 16.95 -8.31
N PRO A 67 1.33 16.41 -8.33
CA PRO A 67 0.17 17.15 -7.82
C PRO A 67 0.36 17.66 -6.39
N LEU A 68 1.02 16.88 -5.53
CA LEU A 68 1.31 17.28 -4.16
C LEU A 68 2.42 18.34 -4.11
N LEU A 69 3.47 18.18 -4.90
CA LEU A 69 4.61 19.09 -4.93
C LEU A 69 4.29 20.43 -5.63
N ASP A 70 3.33 20.45 -6.56
CA ASP A 70 2.88 21.66 -7.24
C ASP A 70 2.20 22.64 -6.26
N GLY A 71 1.66 22.11 -5.15
CA GLY A 71 1.12 22.91 -4.04
C GLY A 71 2.17 23.40 -3.03
N TRP A 72 3.46 23.12 -3.23
CA TRP A 72 4.51 23.59 -2.32
C TRP A 72 4.98 24.99 -2.71
N GLU A 73 4.84 25.95 -1.81
CA GLU A 73 5.08 27.37 -2.09
C GLU A 73 6.55 27.70 -2.37
N GLN A 74 7.49 27.03 -1.70
CA GLN A 74 8.91 27.36 -1.79
C GLN A 74 9.79 26.13 -2.02
N PRO A 75 10.46 26.01 -3.19
CA PRO A 75 11.49 25.01 -3.38
C PRO A 75 12.73 25.36 -2.53
N ASN A 76 13.38 24.34 -1.97
CA ASN A 76 14.67 24.50 -1.31
C ASN A 76 15.70 25.03 -2.32
N SER A 77 16.41 26.11 -1.97
CA SER A 77 17.45 26.73 -2.82
C SER A 77 18.60 27.26 -1.98
N ASP A 78 19.77 27.46 -2.59
CA ASP A 78 20.93 28.01 -1.87
C ASP A 78 20.69 29.43 -1.32
N PHE A 79 19.83 30.21 -1.99
CA PHE A 79 19.47 31.57 -1.58
C PHE A 79 18.37 31.59 -0.51
N TYR A 80 17.51 30.58 -0.49
CA TYR A 80 16.43 30.44 0.47
C TYR A 80 16.33 28.97 0.91
N PRO A 81 17.25 28.52 1.79
CA PRO A 81 17.25 27.14 2.25
C PRO A 81 16.02 26.89 3.13
N VAL A 82 15.33 25.79 2.87
CA VAL A 82 14.30 25.26 3.77
C VAL A 82 15.03 24.46 4.83
N LEU A 83 15.32 25.11 5.95
CA LEU A 83 15.93 24.46 7.10
C LEU A 83 14.86 23.69 7.87
N ASP A 84 14.97 22.37 7.89
CA ASP A 84 14.15 21.54 8.77
C ASP A 84 14.64 21.69 10.23
N LEU A 85 14.08 22.68 10.92
CA LEU A 85 14.28 22.87 12.36
C LEU A 85 13.44 21.90 13.20
N GLY A 86 12.59 21.09 12.55
CA GLY A 86 11.71 20.12 13.18
C GLY A 86 12.41 18.80 13.51
N ALA A 87 13.52 18.46 12.86
CA ALA A 87 14.18 17.16 12.99
C ALA A 87 14.56 16.81 14.45
N GLU A 88 15.17 17.74 15.20
CA GLU A 88 15.54 17.47 16.60
C GLU A 88 14.33 17.37 17.52
N ARG A 89 13.29 18.20 17.28
CA ARG A 89 12.02 18.10 18.01
C ARG A 89 11.33 16.76 17.72
N ALA A 90 11.31 16.34 16.46
CA ALA A 90 10.72 15.08 16.03
C ALA A 90 11.45 13.89 16.69
N ARG A 91 12.78 13.91 16.73
CA ARG A 91 13.58 12.91 17.48
C ARG A 91 13.24 12.90 18.96
N TYR A 92 13.22 14.07 19.61
CA TYR A 92 12.88 14.18 21.03
C TYR A 92 11.45 13.65 21.33
N ALA A 93 10.50 13.91 20.44
CA ALA A 93 9.12 13.44 20.55
C ALA A 93 8.92 11.99 20.07
N GLY A 94 9.98 11.29 19.62
CA GLY A 94 9.88 9.95 19.05
C GLY A 94 9.03 9.87 17.78
N GLN A 95 8.85 10.99 17.08
CA GLN A 95 8.12 11.05 15.82
C GLN A 95 8.97 10.46 14.69
N GLN A 96 8.35 9.65 13.85
CA GLN A 96 8.98 8.99 12.72
C GLN A 96 8.29 9.40 11.43
N ALA A 97 9.07 9.56 10.35
CA ALA A 97 8.52 9.74 9.01
C ALA A 97 7.94 8.40 8.53
N ARG A 98 6.62 8.25 8.58
CA ARG A 98 5.91 7.02 8.17
C ARG A 98 5.25 7.09 6.81
N GLY A 99 5.01 8.30 6.31
CA GLY A 99 4.15 8.53 5.15
C GLY A 99 4.53 7.74 3.89
N PHE A 100 5.82 7.65 3.56
CA PHE A 100 6.27 6.85 2.41
C PHE A 100 6.15 5.34 2.67
N GLY A 101 6.38 4.91 3.91
CA GLY A 101 6.18 3.51 4.32
C GLY A 101 4.72 3.09 4.36
N GLU A 102 3.77 4.02 4.42
CA GLU A 102 2.34 3.72 4.35
C GLU A 102 1.89 3.41 2.93
N LEU A 103 2.53 4.02 1.91
CA LEU A 103 2.25 3.75 0.49
C LEU A 103 2.52 2.30 0.06
N VAL A 104 3.24 1.52 0.86
CA VAL A 104 3.65 0.15 0.49
C VAL A 104 2.96 -0.95 1.28
N THR A 105 2.30 -0.64 2.39
CA THR A 105 1.90 -1.66 3.36
C THR A 105 0.52 -2.27 3.13
N ARG A 106 -0.42 -1.52 2.55
CA ARG A 106 -1.78 -2.03 2.32
C ARG A 106 -2.37 -1.58 0.99
N PHE A 107 -2.71 -0.30 0.88
CA PHE A 107 -3.22 0.28 -0.34
C PHE A 107 -2.29 1.40 -0.75
N ASP A 108 -1.71 1.28 -1.94
CA ASP A 108 -0.97 2.36 -2.56
C ASP A 108 -1.96 3.25 -3.34
N PRO A 109 -2.37 4.42 -2.83
CA PRO A 109 -3.30 5.29 -3.54
C PRO A 109 -2.71 5.81 -4.86
N THR A 110 -1.40 5.67 -5.06
CA THR A 110 -0.71 6.12 -6.26
C THR A 110 -0.69 5.07 -7.36
N ALA A 111 -0.64 3.78 -7.01
CA ALA A 111 -0.49 2.67 -7.96
C ALA A 111 -1.56 2.64 -9.08
N PRO A 112 -2.85 2.89 -8.81
CA PRO A 112 -3.87 2.94 -9.87
C PRO A 112 -3.59 4.00 -10.93
N PHE A 113 -3.07 5.16 -10.54
CA PHE A 113 -2.75 6.25 -11.47
C PHE A 113 -1.55 5.93 -12.37
N PHE A 114 -0.79 4.89 -12.04
CA PHE A 114 0.33 4.41 -12.82
C PHE A 114 -0.04 3.27 -13.76
N GLY A 115 -1.21 2.65 -13.57
CA GLY A 115 -1.62 1.45 -14.29
C GLY A 115 -0.68 0.26 -14.09
N ARG A 116 0.23 0.34 -13.10
CA ARG A 116 1.21 -0.71 -12.83
C ARG A 116 0.69 -1.70 -11.80
N ARG A 117 0.21 -2.84 -12.30
CA ARG A 117 -0.10 -3.98 -11.43
C ARG A 117 1.19 -4.56 -10.88
N ARG A 118 1.11 -5.12 -9.69
CA ARG A 118 2.18 -5.84 -9.03
C ARG A 118 1.66 -7.17 -8.52
N GLU A 119 2.25 -8.22 -9.06
CA GLU A 119 1.98 -9.60 -8.71
C GLU A 119 2.60 -9.95 -7.34
N PRO A 120 2.12 -11.03 -6.69
CA PRO A 120 2.77 -11.62 -5.52
C PRO A 120 4.20 -12.03 -5.82
N ALA A 121 5.06 -12.01 -4.80
CA ALA A 121 6.43 -12.48 -4.95
C ALA A 121 6.51 -13.98 -5.23
N SER A 122 7.48 -14.35 -6.08
CA SER A 122 7.84 -15.74 -6.38
C SER A 122 8.80 -16.35 -5.35
N ASP A 123 9.38 -15.54 -4.47
CA ASP A 123 10.29 -15.92 -3.39
C ASP A 123 9.81 -15.33 -2.05
N ALA A 124 10.04 -16.07 -0.97
CA ALA A 124 9.66 -15.70 0.39
C ALA A 124 10.85 -15.17 1.23
N THR A 125 11.98 -14.87 0.59
CA THR A 125 13.17 -14.28 1.23
C THR A 125 13.17 -12.75 1.19
N VAL A 126 13.87 -12.12 2.14
CA VAL A 126 14.02 -10.66 2.25
C VAL A 126 15.50 -10.29 2.07
N PRO A 127 15.97 -10.08 0.82
CA PRO A 127 17.37 -9.73 0.59
C PRO A 127 17.70 -8.26 0.90
N ILE A 128 16.68 -7.39 0.99
CA ILE A 128 16.84 -5.97 1.35
C ILE A 128 16.11 -5.74 2.67
N TYR A 129 16.87 -5.78 3.76
CA TYR A 129 16.31 -5.57 5.10
C TYR A 129 15.73 -4.15 5.25
N GLY A 130 14.58 -4.04 5.91
CA GLY A 130 13.91 -2.77 6.15
C GLY A 130 13.09 -2.24 4.96
N ALA A 131 13.31 -2.73 3.73
CA ALA A 131 12.44 -2.40 2.60
C ALA A 131 11.06 -3.03 2.83
N ARG A 132 10.07 -2.20 3.16
CA ARG A 132 8.76 -2.63 3.65
C ARG A 132 8.00 -3.38 2.57
N ARG A 133 8.06 -2.92 1.31
CA ARG A 133 7.37 -3.62 0.21
C ARG A 133 7.98 -5.00 -0.05
N VAL A 134 9.30 -5.11 -0.03
CA VAL A 134 10.02 -6.40 -0.18
C VAL A 134 9.58 -7.36 0.93
N THR A 135 9.56 -6.89 2.18
CA THR A 135 9.14 -7.67 3.34
C THR A 135 7.68 -8.12 3.23
N ALA A 136 6.78 -7.23 2.85
CA ALA A 136 5.35 -7.55 2.69
C ALA A 136 5.10 -8.59 1.61
N LEU A 137 5.78 -8.47 0.46
CA LEU A 137 5.69 -9.45 -0.63
C LEU A 137 6.24 -10.81 -0.22
N ALA A 138 7.38 -10.85 0.48
CA ALA A 138 7.97 -12.10 0.97
C ALA A 138 7.07 -12.80 2.01
N LEU A 139 6.46 -12.05 2.92
CA LEU A 139 5.44 -12.57 3.84
C LEU A 139 4.24 -13.14 3.09
N GLY A 140 3.73 -12.39 2.11
CA GLY A 140 2.63 -12.82 1.26
C GLY A 140 2.95 -14.08 0.47
N ALA A 141 4.18 -14.22 -0.03
CA ALA A 141 4.65 -15.43 -0.70
C ALA A 141 4.68 -16.63 0.27
N ALA A 142 5.25 -16.46 1.47
CA ALA A 142 5.31 -17.50 2.48
C ALA A 142 3.91 -18.00 2.90
N VAL A 143 2.98 -17.07 3.10
CA VAL A 143 1.57 -17.36 3.42
C VAL A 143 0.87 -18.13 2.29
N ARG A 144 1.27 -17.91 1.03
CA ARG A 144 0.79 -18.67 -0.13
C ARG A 144 1.48 -20.03 -0.29
N GLY A 145 2.36 -20.41 0.63
CA GLY A 145 3.05 -21.70 0.63
C GLY A 145 4.35 -21.70 -0.19
N VAL A 146 4.85 -20.54 -0.62
CA VAL A 146 6.18 -20.46 -1.23
C VAL A 146 7.22 -20.77 -0.14
N PRO A 147 8.11 -21.75 -0.36
CA PRO A 147 9.11 -22.09 0.65
C PRO A 147 10.10 -20.94 0.82
N VAL A 148 10.40 -20.61 2.08
CA VAL A 148 11.54 -19.73 2.40
C VAL A 148 12.80 -20.54 2.15
N ARG A 149 13.63 -20.09 1.21
CA ARG A 149 14.93 -20.71 0.98
C ARG A 149 15.79 -20.59 2.23
N GLU A 150 16.27 -21.71 2.74
CA GLU A 150 17.24 -21.70 3.82
C GLU A 150 18.56 -21.11 3.29
N HIS A 151 18.98 -20.01 3.88
CA HIS A 151 20.29 -19.42 3.61
C HIS A 151 21.12 -19.38 4.88
N LEU A 152 22.45 -19.33 4.70
CA LEU A 152 23.42 -19.23 5.79
C LEU A 152 23.18 -17.99 6.66
N ASP A 153 22.51 -16.98 6.09
CA ASP A 153 22.13 -15.76 6.78
C ASP A 153 20.69 -15.87 7.34
N SER A 154 20.58 -15.91 8.67
CA SER A 154 19.30 -15.90 9.40
C SER A 154 18.44 -14.65 9.15
N THR A 155 19.02 -13.57 8.61
CA THR A 155 18.30 -12.33 8.29
C THR A 155 17.47 -12.42 7.01
N ALA A 156 17.66 -13.46 6.19
CA ALA A 156 16.89 -13.71 4.98
C ALA A 156 15.41 -14.00 5.24
N ARG A 157 15.10 -14.41 6.48
CA ARG A 157 13.76 -14.78 6.91
C ARG A 157 12.94 -13.51 7.22
N PRO A 158 11.72 -13.37 6.68
CA PRO A 158 10.87 -12.24 7.01
C PRO A 158 10.66 -12.11 8.53
N PRO A 159 10.78 -10.90 9.09
CA PRO A 159 10.43 -10.65 10.48
C PRO A 159 9.00 -11.09 10.77
N ALA A 160 8.77 -11.66 11.96
CA ALA A 160 7.47 -12.15 12.43
C ALA A 160 6.80 -13.27 11.60
N LEU A 161 7.54 -13.93 10.69
CA LEU A 161 6.98 -14.99 9.83
C LEU A 161 6.22 -16.07 10.61
N ASP A 162 6.77 -16.57 11.72
CA ASP A 162 6.11 -17.61 12.53
C ASP A 162 4.76 -17.15 13.09
N ALA A 163 4.69 -15.90 13.56
CA ALA A 163 3.46 -15.33 14.09
C ALA A 163 2.42 -15.13 12.98
N VAL A 164 2.84 -14.71 11.79
CA VAL A 164 2.00 -14.57 10.59
C VAL A 164 1.45 -15.93 10.17
N LEU A 165 2.30 -16.95 10.01
CA LEU A 165 1.89 -18.31 9.64
C LEU A 165 0.93 -18.92 10.67
N PHE A 166 1.18 -18.70 11.97
CA PHE A 166 0.27 -19.13 13.02
C PHE A 166 -1.11 -18.47 12.89
N ARG A 167 -1.15 -17.13 12.71
CA ARG A 167 -2.40 -16.39 12.51
C ARG A 167 -3.16 -16.85 11.28
N HIS A 168 -2.47 -17.06 10.16
CA HIS A 168 -3.09 -17.56 8.93
C HIS A 168 -3.72 -18.94 9.10
N ARG A 169 -3.02 -19.89 9.74
CA ARG A 169 -3.58 -21.22 10.03
C ARG A 169 -4.77 -21.15 10.99
N ALA A 170 -4.76 -20.21 11.94
CA ALA A 170 -5.91 -19.98 12.81
C ALA A 170 -7.10 -19.39 12.03
N TRP A 171 -6.83 -18.44 11.14
CA TRP A 171 -7.82 -17.83 10.24
C TRP A 171 -8.47 -18.87 9.31
N GLU A 172 -7.68 -19.71 8.65
CA GLU A 172 -8.17 -20.77 7.77
C GLU A 172 -9.06 -21.76 8.52
N ARG A 173 -8.66 -22.18 9.72
CA ARG A 173 -9.49 -23.05 10.57
C ARG A 173 -10.81 -22.39 10.96
N MET A 174 -10.79 -21.08 11.24
CA MET A 174 -12.02 -20.33 11.53
C MET A 174 -12.94 -20.28 10.29
N LEU A 175 -12.41 -19.96 9.11
CA LEU A 175 -13.20 -19.92 7.87
C LEU A 175 -13.79 -21.30 7.48
N ALA A 176 -13.07 -22.37 7.83
CA ALA A 176 -13.50 -23.75 7.63
C ALA A 176 -14.52 -24.24 8.67
N SER A 177 -14.67 -23.55 9.80
CA SER A 177 -15.61 -23.93 10.85
C SER A 177 -17.06 -23.54 10.52
N ASP A 178 -18.01 -24.18 11.22
CA ASP A 178 -19.44 -23.85 11.17
C ASP A 178 -19.87 -22.90 12.31
N VAL A 179 -18.91 -22.26 12.99
CA VAL A 179 -19.18 -21.40 14.14
C VAL A 179 -19.14 -19.93 13.71
N SER A 180 -20.24 -19.21 13.92
CA SER A 180 -20.29 -17.75 13.73
C SER A 180 -19.29 -17.06 14.66
N PRO A 181 -18.61 -15.98 14.23
CA PRO A 181 -17.72 -15.26 15.13
C PRO A 181 -18.53 -14.64 16.27
N GLY A 182 -17.98 -14.64 17.48
CA GLY A 182 -18.63 -14.00 18.63
C GLY A 182 -18.70 -12.47 18.52
N SER A 183 -17.90 -11.87 17.64
CA SER A 183 -17.91 -10.43 17.36
C SER A 183 -17.44 -10.15 15.93
N TRP A 184 -18.32 -9.58 15.11
CA TRP A 184 -18.01 -9.17 13.74
C TRP A 184 -16.97 -8.05 13.66
N PRO A 185 -16.96 -7.02 14.54
CA PRO A 185 -15.87 -6.04 14.57
C PRO A 185 -14.49 -6.66 14.84
N VAL A 186 -14.39 -7.62 15.77
CA VAL A 186 -13.14 -8.33 16.04
C VAL A 186 -12.73 -9.20 14.85
N TRP A 187 -13.71 -9.89 14.24
CA TRP A 187 -13.48 -10.65 13.02
C TRP A 187 -12.95 -9.77 11.87
N LEU A 188 -13.51 -8.56 11.69
CA LEU A 188 -13.04 -7.60 10.68
C LEU A 188 -11.63 -7.08 10.97
N ALA A 189 -11.29 -6.84 12.24
CA ALA A 189 -9.93 -6.48 12.61
C ALA A 189 -8.93 -7.59 12.22
N ASN A 190 -9.30 -8.85 12.48
CA ASN A 190 -8.48 -10.01 12.09
C ASN A 190 -8.42 -10.18 10.56
N PHE A 191 -9.55 -10.06 9.86
CA PHE A 191 -9.62 -10.07 8.40
C PHE A 191 -8.62 -9.06 7.79
N ARG A 192 -8.63 -7.81 8.27
CA ARG A 192 -7.73 -6.76 7.76
C ARG A 192 -6.26 -7.07 8.01
N ALA A 193 -5.92 -7.65 9.15
CA ALA A 193 -4.55 -8.07 9.44
C ALA A 193 -4.10 -9.18 8.48
N ILE A 194 -4.92 -10.21 8.31
CA ILE A 194 -4.67 -11.36 7.41
C ILE A 194 -4.59 -10.92 5.94
N GLU A 195 -5.49 -10.03 5.52
CA GLU A 195 -5.51 -9.46 4.17
C GLU A 195 -4.21 -8.69 3.90
N ARG A 196 -3.83 -7.78 4.81
CA ARG A 196 -2.56 -7.02 4.71
C ARG A 196 -1.32 -7.91 4.71
N GLU A 197 -1.28 -8.94 5.55
CA GLU A 197 -0.16 -9.89 5.62
C GLU A 197 -0.01 -10.71 4.33
N ARG A 198 -1.13 -11.03 3.69
CA ARG A 198 -1.17 -11.83 2.47
C ARG A 198 -0.94 -11.02 1.19
N ASN A 199 -1.61 -9.87 1.09
CA ASN A 199 -1.65 -9.06 -0.14
C ASN A 199 -0.79 -7.80 -0.06
N GLY A 200 -0.21 -7.49 1.11
CA GLY A 200 0.66 -6.34 1.29
C GLY A 200 1.78 -6.29 0.25
N GLY A 201 2.00 -5.10 -0.30
CA GLY A 201 2.98 -4.86 -1.35
C GLY A 201 2.56 -5.30 -2.76
N THR A 202 1.43 -5.99 -2.93
CA THR A 202 0.81 -6.22 -4.26
C THR A 202 -0.04 -5.01 -4.66
N ALA A 203 -0.37 -4.90 -5.96
CA ALA A 203 -1.25 -3.86 -6.46
C ALA A 203 -2.03 -4.39 -7.65
N GLY A 204 -3.36 -4.44 -7.58
CA GLY A 204 -4.16 -4.94 -8.70
C GLY A 204 -4.01 -6.45 -8.92
N PHE A 205 -3.58 -7.24 -7.94
CA PHE A 205 -3.52 -8.70 -8.06
C PHE A 205 -4.91 -9.35 -7.84
N GLY A 206 -5.61 -8.94 -6.77
CA GLY A 206 -6.91 -9.49 -6.38
C GLY A 206 -6.88 -10.99 -6.12
N ASP A 207 -6.47 -11.43 -4.92
CA ASP A 207 -6.40 -12.86 -4.55
C ASP A 207 -7.79 -13.51 -4.50
N VAL A 208 -8.26 -13.99 -5.66
CA VAL A 208 -9.62 -14.49 -5.87
C VAL A 208 -9.94 -15.64 -4.91
N GLY A 209 -9.02 -16.58 -4.71
CA GLY A 209 -9.25 -17.74 -3.85
C GLY A 209 -9.42 -17.37 -2.37
N PHE A 210 -8.60 -16.43 -1.89
CA PHE A 210 -8.74 -15.86 -0.55
C PHE A 210 -10.11 -15.18 -0.38
N TYR A 211 -10.44 -14.22 -1.25
CA TYR A 211 -11.67 -13.46 -1.14
C TYR A 211 -12.92 -14.33 -1.29
N GLN A 212 -12.93 -15.33 -2.18
CA GLN A 212 -14.03 -16.28 -2.29
C GLN A 212 -14.26 -17.07 -1.00
N SER A 213 -13.19 -17.47 -0.30
CA SER A 213 -13.29 -18.18 0.98
C SER A 213 -13.87 -17.29 2.07
N VAL A 214 -13.43 -16.03 2.12
CA VAL A 214 -13.97 -15.01 3.02
C VAL A 214 -15.45 -14.73 2.74
N GLN A 215 -15.81 -14.52 1.46
CA GLN A 215 -17.18 -14.28 1.01
C GLN A 215 -18.12 -15.43 1.39
N ARG A 216 -17.68 -16.68 1.16
CA ARG A 216 -18.46 -17.88 1.54
C ARG A 216 -18.73 -17.91 3.04
N TYR A 217 -17.74 -17.58 3.86
CA TYR A 217 -17.89 -17.54 5.32
C TYR A 217 -18.87 -16.44 5.77
N VAL A 218 -18.72 -15.20 5.30
CA VAL A 218 -19.63 -14.10 5.68
C VAL A 218 -21.05 -14.33 5.19
N GLN A 219 -21.23 -15.01 4.06
CA GLN A 219 -22.56 -15.39 3.56
C GLN A 219 -23.16 -16.51 4.41
N ARG A 220 -22.40 -17.58 4.69
CA ARG A 220 -22.85 -18.73 5.50
C ARG A 220 -23.36 -18.29 6.87
N HIS A 221 -22.66 -17.36 7.51
CA HIS A 221 -23.00 -16.88 8.86
C HIS A 221 -23.83 -15.59 8.86
N ALA A 222 -24.44 -15.22 7.72
CA ALA A 222 -25.33 -14.07 7.58
C ALA A 222 -24.75 -12.78 8.21
N ALA A 223 -23.49 -12.46 7.89
CA ALA A 223 -22.80 -11.30 8.44
C ALA A 223 -23.62 -10.00 8.24
N PRO A 224 -23.45 -8.97 9.09
CA PRO A 224 -24.04 -7.66 8.85
C PRO A 224 -23.70 -7.10 7.46
N ALA A 225 -24.59 -6.29 6.89
CA ALA A 225 -24.37 -5.69 5.57
C ALA A 225 -23.05 -4.92 5.48
N ALA A 226 -22.74 -4.12 6.51
CA ALA A 226 -21.48 -3.39 6.61
C ALA A 226 -20.24 -4.29 6.55
N VAL A 227 -20.26 -5.49 7.15
CA VAL A 227 -19.14 -6.44 7.08
C VAL A 227 -18.92 -6.91 5.64
N ARG A 228 -20.00 -7.24 4.93
CA ARG A 228 -19.91 -7.65 3.52
C ARG A 228 -19.42 -6.52 2.64
N ASP A 229 -19.88 -5.30 2.89
CA ASP A 229 -19.44 -4.11 2.16
C ASP A 229 -17.97 -3.80 2.41
N VAL A 230 -17.45 -3.99 3.64
CA VAL A 230 -16.01 -3.89 3.90
C VAL A 230 -15.24 -4.93 3.09
N VAL A 231 -15.64 -6.20 3.11
CA VAL A 231 -14.97 -7.26 2.32
C VAL A 231 -14.99 -6.93 0.83
N ALA A 232 -16.14 -6.48 0.30
CA ALA A 232 -16.28 -6.10 -1.11
C ALA A 232 -15.42 -4.87 -1.47
N PHE A 233 -15.34 -3.88 -0.58
CA PHE A 233 -14.49 -2.70 -0.77
C PHE A 233 -13.02 -3.10 -0.88
N TYR A 234 -12.52 -3.90 0.06
CA TYR A 234 -11.15 -4.40 0.07
C TYR A 234 -10.83 -5.23 -1.18
N GLN A 235 -11.70 -6.18 -1.54
CA GLN A 235 -11.53 -6.97 -2.76
C GLN A 235 -11.47 -6.10 -4.02
N GLY A 236 -12.37 -5.10 -4.11
CA GLY A 236 -12.41 -4.20 -5.25
C GLY A 236 -11.13 -3.37 -5.39
N LEU A 237 -10.58 -2.88 -4.27
CA LEU A 237 -9.30 -2.18 -4.27
C LEU A 237 -8.14 -3.10 -4.68
N ASP A 238 -8.06 -4.31 -4.15
CA ASP A 238 -6.96 -5.24 -4.46
C ASP A 238 -6.98 -5.73 -5.91
N ALA A 239 -8.17 -5.96 -6.47
CA ALA A 239 -8.35 -6.44 -7.84
C ALA A 239 -8.37 -5.31 -8.89
N TRP A 240 -8.40 -4.05 -8.43
CA TRP A 240 -8.71 -2.87 -9.23
C TRP A 240 -10.10 -2.89 -9.90
N ASP A 241 -11.06 -3.56 -9.27
CA ASP A 241 -12.48 -3.35 -9.54
C ASP A 241 -12.96 -2.08 -8.83
N PHE A 242 -12.57 -0.94 -9.39
CA PHE A 242 -12.89 0.37 -8.83
C PHE A 242 -14.40 0.68 -8.83
N ALA A 243 -15.16 0.10 -9.76
CA ALA A 243 -16.61 0.23 -9.77
C ALA A 243 -17.24 -0.47 -8.56
N GLY A 244 -16.83 -1.72 -8.30
CA GLY A 244 -17.24 -2.47 -7.10
C GLY A 244 -16.81 -1.78 -5.81
N ALA A 245 -15.56 -1.32 -5.73
CA ALA A 245 -15.04 -0.59 -4.57
C ALA A 245 -15.81 0.72 -4.33
N ALA A 246 -16.07 1.51 -5.36
CA ALA A 246 -16.83 2.76 -5.25
C ALA A 246 -18.26 2.51 -4.74
N ALA A 247 -18.94 1.50 -5.27
CA ALA A 247 -20.30 1.15 -4.83
C ALA A 247 -20.34 0.68 -3.37
N ALA A 248 -19.35 -0.11 -2.93
CA ALA A 248 -19.23 -0.51 -1.53
C ALA A 248 -18.94 0.70 -0.61
N ALA A 249 -18.05 1.59 -1.04
CA ALA A 249 -17.72 2.80 -0.29
C ALA A 249 -18.92 3.73 -0.08
N GLU A 250 -19.79 3.89 -1.08
CA GLU A 250 -21.01 4.69 -0.95
C GLU A 250 -21.97 4.16 0.12
N ARG A 251 -22.03 2.84 0.30
CA ARG A 251 -22.84 2.22 1.37
C ARG A 251 -22.19 2.36 2.74
N LEU A 252 -20.86 2.26 2.82
CA LEU A 252 -20.10 2.38 4.06
C LEU A 252 -20.01 3.82 4.59
N ALA A 253 -19.84 4.81 3.71
CA ALA A 253 -19.50 6.17 4.11
C ALA A 253 -20.51 6.83 5.08
N PRO A 254 -21.85 6.70 4.89
CA PRO A 254 -22.82 7.23 5.85
C PRO A 254 -22.72 6.59 7.24
N GLU A 255 -22.38 5.30 7.33
CA GLU A 255 -22.19 4.62 8.61
C GLU A 255 -20.95 5.14 9.34
N VAL A 256 -19.83 5.25 8.61
CA VAL A 256 -18.57 5.77 9.17
C VAL A 256 -18.71 7.24 9.59
N ALA A 257 -19.39 8.07 8.80
CA ALA A 257 -19.66 9.46 9.15
C ALA A 257 -20.44 9.58 10.49
N ARG A 258 -21.38 8.66 10.73
CA ARG A 258 -22.12 8.55 12.01
C ARG A 258 -21.30 7.94 13.16
N GLY A 259 -20.07 7.52 12.92
CA GLY A 259 -19.18 6.94 13.93
C GLY A 259 -19.20 5.41 13.98
N GLY A 260 -19.70 4.75 12.94
CA GLY A 260 -19.60 3.30 12.79
C GLY A 260 -18.14 2.85 12.68
N GLY A 261 -17.73 1.89 13.51
CA GLY A 261 -16.34 1.41 13.60
C GLY A 261 -16.00 0.22 12.70
N TRP A 262 -16.65 0.09 11.53
CA TRP A 262 -16.47 -1.07 10.64
C TRP A 262 -15.16 -1.03 9.86
N ILE A 263 -14.74 0.16 9.44
CA ILE A 263 -13.52 0.42 8.67
C ILE A 263 -12.89 1.71 9.17
N ASP A 264 -11.57 1.82 9.06
CA ASP A 264 -10.89 3.06 9.40
C ASP A 264 -11.30 4.19 8.43
N PRO A 265 -11.64 5.40 8.93
CA PRO A 265 -12.10 6.49 8.08
C PRO A 265 -11.07 6.96 7.04
N ASP A 266 -9.78 6.94 7.37
CA ASP A 266 -8.71 7.34 6.45
C ASP A 266 -8.59 6.28 5.34
N GLU A 267 -8.58 4.99 5.71
CA GLU A 267 -8.58 3.87 4.75
C GLU A 267 -9.79 3.91 3.79
N LEU A 268 -10.98 4.19 4.30
CA LEU A 268 -12.18 4.30 3.47
C LEU A 268 -12.09 5.53 2.55
N THR A 269 -11.66 6.67 3.07
CA THR A 269 -11.55 7.92 2.28
C THR A 269 -10.60 7.74 1.12
N GLU A 270 -9.38 7.24 1.38
CA GLU A 270 -8.34 7.09 0.37
C GLU A 270 -8.77 6.15 -0.74
N GLY A 271 -9.24 4.94 -0.39
CA GLY A 271 -9.70 3.97 -1.38
C GLY A 271 -10.94 4.44 -2.13
N ALA A 272 -11.89 5.09 -1.46
CA ALA A 272 -13.12 5.57 -2.09
C ALA A 272 -12.86 6.71 -3.08
N VAL A 273 -12.00 7.68 -2.72
CA VAL A 273 -11.61 8.76 -3.63
C VAL A 273 -10.89 8.20 -4.84
N VAL A 274 -9.90 7.32 -4.64
CA VAL A 274 -9.19 6.71 -5.77
C VAL A 274 -10.16 5.93 -6.66
N ALA A 275 -11.03 5.09 -6.09
CA ALA A 275 -12.03 4.35 -6.85
C ALA A 275 -12.92 5.27 -7.68
N LYS A 276 -13.45 6.34 -7.09
CA LYS A 276 -14.30 7.33 -7.78
C LYS A 276 -13.58 8.08 -8.89
N LEU A 277 -12.34 8.49 -8.67
CA LEU A 277 -11.52 9.12 -9.71
C LEU A 277 -11.24 8.16 -10.86
N ARG A 278 -10.95 6.89 -10.57
CA ARG A 278 -10.70 5.86 -11.58
C ARG A 278 -11.94 5.47 -12.38
N THR A 279 -13.14 5.70 -11.84
CA THR A 279 -14.41 5.53 -12.56
C THR A 279 -14.91 6.81 -13.23
N GLY A 280 -14.12 7.89 -13.26
CA GLY A 280 -14.51 9.15 -13.90
C GLY A 280 -15.60 9.94 -13.13
N ASP A 281 -15.74 9.74 -11.82
CA ASP A 281 -16.70 10.45 -10.96
C ASP A 281 -15.99 11.36 -9.94
N PRO A 282 -15.36 12.48 -10.38
CA PRO A 282 -14.68 13.39 -9.48
C PRO A 282 -15.62 14.14 -8.53
N ALA A 283 -16.88 14.34 -8.94
CA ALA A 283 -17.89 14.93 -8.07
C ALA A 283 -18.20 13.98 -6.90
N GLY A 284 -18.35 12.68 -7.16
CA GLY A 284 -18.51 11.65 -6.13
C GLY A 284 -17.30 11.53 -5.22
N ALA A 285 -16.10 11.60 -5.78
CA ALA A 285 -14.87 11.63 -5.00
C ALA A 285 -14.86 12.79 -3.99
N LYS A 286 -15.16 14.02 -4.43
CA LYS A 286 -15.26 15.21 -3.56
C LYS A 286 -16.35 15.06 -2.49
N ARG A 287 -17.52 14.52 -2.83
CA ARG A 287 -18.61 14.29 -1.88
C ARG A 287 -18.21 13.30 -0.78
N LEU A 288 -17.64 12.15 -1.14
CA LEU A 288 -17.21 11.15 -0.17
C LEU A 288 -16.07 11.68 0.71
N HIS A 289 -15.12 12.39 0.11
CA HIS A 289 -14.04 13.05 0.83
C HIS A 289 -14.57 14.03 1.89
N ALA A 290 -15.48 14.94 1.50
CA ALA A 290 -16.07 15.91 2.41
C ALA A 290 -16.92 15.24 3.51
N LEU A 291 -17.66 14.18 3.17
CA LEU A 291 -18.49 13.42 4.11
C LEU A 291 -17.65 12.76 5.22
N LEU A 292 -16.47 12.24 4.86
CA LEU A 292 -15.61 11.50 5.79
C LEU A 292 -14.60 12.39 6.53
N ALA A 293 -14.33 13.60 6.01
CA ALA A 293 -13.35 14.53 6.58
C ALA A 293 -13.43 14.72 8.11
N PRO A 294 -14.63 14.86 8.76
CA PRO A 294 -14.71 15.04 10.21
C PRO A 294 -14.22 13.84 11.04
N ARG A 295 -14.03 12.67 10.42
CA ARG A 295 -13.60 11.43 11.09
C ARG A 295 -12.16 11.04 10.80
N ARG A 296 -11.50 11.74 9.87
CA ARG A 296 -10.11 11.50 9.50
C ARG A 296 -9.19 11.91 10.64
N ARG A 297 -8.24 11.04 10.99
CA ARG A 297 -7.20 11.34 11.99
C ARG A 297 -5.94 11.87 11.31
N ALA A 298 -5.70 11.43 10.09
CA ALA A 298 -4.44 11.54 9.37
C ALA A 298 -4.42 12.63 8.27
N ALA A 299 -5.13 13.75 8.43
CA ALA A 299 -5.18 14.80 7.40
C ALA A 299 -3.79 15.38 7.01
N GLY A 300 -2.75 15.15 7.81
CA GLY A 300 -1.37 15.53 7.51
C GLY A 300 -0.46 14.43 6.97
N GLU A 301 -0.90 13.17 6.95
CA GLU A 301 -0.08 12.05 6.48
C GLU A 301 -0.02 12.02 4.94
N LEU A 302 1.07 11.43 4.41
CA LEU A 302 1.36 11.49 2.98
C LEU A 302 0.23 10.89 2.11
N PRO A 303 -0.36 9.72 2.42
CA PRO A 303 -1.46 9.17 1.61
C PRO A 303 -2.65 10.13 1.54
N GLY A 304 -3.05 10.70 2.68
CA GLY A 304 -4.11 11.70 2.76
C GLY A 304 -3.82 12.95 1.93
N ARG A 305 -2.60 13.49 2.03
CA ARG A 305 -2.19 14.67 1.25
C ARG A 305 -2.13 14.40 -0.25
N LEU A 306 -1.77 13.18 -0.67
CA LEU A 306 -1.80 12.78 -2.07
C LEU A 306 -3.24 12.74 -2.60
N VAL A 307 -4.17 12.21 -1.82
CA VAL A 307 -5.60 12.19 -2.16
C VAL A 307 -6.15 13.61 -2.31
N ASP A 308 -5.83 14.51 -1.37
CA ASP A 308 -6.20 15.93 -1.46
C ASP A 308 -5.64 16.58 -2.73
N ALA A 309 -4.37 16.32 -3.04
CA ALA A 309 -3.70 16.83 -4.23
C ALA A 309 -4.31 16.31 -5.54
N PHE A 310 -4.67 15.02 -5.60
CA PHE A 310 -5.35 14.45 -6.76
C PHE A 310 -6.74 15.08 -6.98
N LEU A 311 -7.51 15.30 -5.90
CA LEU A 311 -8.81 15.98 -5.97
C LEU A 311 -8.68 17.43 -6.47
N ALA A 312 -7.64 18.14 -6.03
CA ALA A 312 -7.35 19.50 -6.50
C ALA A 312 -6.94 19.51 -7.98
N GLY A 313 -6.06 18.59 -8.40
CA GLY A 313 -5.61 18.49 -9.79
C GLY A 313 -6.74 18.26 -10.79
N VAL A 314 -7.72 17.42 -10.42
CA VAL A 314 -8.91 17.17 -11.27
C VAL A 314 -9.82 18.40 -11.36
N ALA A 315 -9.89 19.23 -10.31
CA ALA A 315 -10.63 20.49 -10.37
C ALA A 315 -10.02 21.49 -11.36
N ASN A 316 -8.71 21.41 -11.58
CA ASN A 316 -7.93 22.32 -12.42
C ASN A 316 -7.80 21.84 -13.88
N GLY A 317 -8.62 20.88 -14.32
CA GLY A 317 -8.68 20.45 -15.72
C GLY A 317 -7.39 19.80 -16.26
N HIS A 318 -6.49 19.35 -15.38
CA HIS A 318 -5.36 18.51 -15.78
C HIS A 318 -5.86 17.09 -16.03
N GLU A 319 -6.65 16.90 -17.10
CA GLU A 319 -6.85 15.58 -17.68
C GLU A 319 -5.48 15.08 -18.18
N ARG A 320 -5.08 13.92 -17.66
CA ARG A 320 -3.84 13.23 -18.04
C ARG A 320 -4.07 12.36 -19.26
#